data_AF-A0A916I9Z8-F1
#
_entry.id   AF-A0A916I9Z8-F1
#
_cell.length_a   1.000
_cell.length_b   1.000
_cell.length_c   1.000
_cell.angle_alpha   90.00
_cell.angle_beta   90.00
_cell.angle_gamma   90.00
#
_symmetry.space_group_name_H-M   'P 1'
#
loop_
_entity.id
_entity.type
_entity.pdbx_description
1 polymer ?
#
loop_
_entity_poly.entity_id
_entity_poly.type
_entity_poly.pdbx_seq_one_letter_code
_entity_poly.pdbx_strand_id
1 'polypeptide(L)'
;MDIRKIYEYALQREYEGKRFFEENAARMSHAAATGAFRELAAEEQRHIEFIKAQIAALDSGQPASSEALNKELKEGAFFSKRAESEALDQTVIEAMVPDLPVLRTAYLIEKDFAEYYEKSAEQVTGEGRKVLEMLAKWERGHELLFKNMHDKAYELYNQMPWGG
;
A
#
# COMPACT_ATOMS: atom_id res chain seq x y z
N MET A 1 -14.43 11.18 16.99
CA MET A 1 -13.60 10.03 16.60
C MET A 1 -12.20 10.21 17.19
N ASP A 2 -11.56 9.16 17.69
CA ASP A 2 -10.22 9.25 18.28
C ASP A 2 -9.17 9.04 17.18
N ILE A 3 -8.52 10.11 16.74
CA ILE A 3 -7.57 10.08 15.63
C ILE A 3 -6.34 9.24 15.94
N ARG A 4 -5.93 9.18 17.23
CA ARG A 4 -4.79 8.37 17.66
C ARG A 4 -5.04 6.90 17.35
N LYS A 5 -6.24 6.39 17.69
CA LYS A 5 -6.60 4.99 17.44
C LYS A 5 -6.61 4.66 15.95
N ILE A 6 -6.94 5.62 15.09
CA ILE A 6 -6.91 5.42 13.64
C ILE A 6 -5.47 5.32 13.15
N TYR A 7 -4.56 6.14 13.67
CA TYR A 7 -3.14 6.05 13.33
C TYR A 7 -2.50 4.77 13.87
N GLU A 8 -2.86 4.32 15.06
CA GLU A 8 -2.40 3.04 15.61
C GLU A 8 -2.89 1.87 14.76
N TYR A 9 -4.15 1.93 14.32
CA TYR A 9 -4.71 0.95 13.40
C TYR A 9 -3.99 0.96 12.06
N ALA A 10 -3.79 2.14 11.46
CA ALA A 10 -3.05 2.29 10.21
C ALA A 10 -1.62 1.76 10.32
N LEU A 11 -0.91 2.11 11.40
CA LEU A 11 0.44 1.61 11.66
C LEU A 11 0.49 0.08 11.69
N GLN A 12 -0.49 -0.57 12.33
CA GLN A 12 -0.58 -2.02 12.33
C GLN A 12 -0.82 -2.56 10.91
N ARG A 13 -1.66 -1.90 10.11
CA ARG A 13 -1.90 -2.30 8.72
C ARG A 13 -0.64 -2.23 7.86
N GLU A 14 0.13 -1.14 7.95
CA GLU A 14 1.39 -1.03 7.22
C GLU A 14 2.40 -2.12 7.62
N TYR A 15 2.44 -2.50 8.91
CA TYR A 15 3.27 -3.63 9.36
C TYR A 15 2.83 -4.95 8.74
N GLU A 16 1.52 -5.16 8.61
CA GLU A 16 0.97 -6.35 7.97
C GLU A 16 1.24 -6.36 6.46
N GLY A 17 1.09 -5.22 5.77
CA GLY A 17 1.42 -5.05 4.35
C GLY A 17 2.91 -5.27 4.08
N LYS A 18 3.78 -4.64 4.87
CA LYS A 18 5.24 -4.84 4.78
C LYS A 18 5.62 -6.32 4.90
N ARG A 19 5.11 -6.99 5.93
CA ARG A 19 5.37 -8.42 6.15
C ARG A 19 4.84 -9.26 5.00
N PHE A 20 3.63 -8.97 4.52
CA PHE A 20 3.07 -9.63 3.35
C PHE A 20 4.03 -9.54 2.16
N PHE A 21 4.52 -8.35 1.83
CA PHE A 21 5.46 -8.20 0.72
C PHE A 21 6.79 -8.92 0.95
N GLU A 22 7.36 -8.87 2.16
CA GLU A 22 8.61 -9.55 2.52
C GLU A 22 8.48 -11.08 2.42
N GLU A 23 7.40 -11.66 2.94
CA GLU A 23 7.13 -13.10 2.89
C GLU A 23 6.90 -13.58 1.44
N ASN A 24 6.17 -12.80 0.64
CA ASN A 24 5.95 -13.09 -0.77
C ASN A 24 7.26 -13.00 -1.58
N ALA A 25 8.08 -11.98 -1.35
CA ALA A 25 9.39 -11.85 -2.00
C ALA A 25 10.31 -13.05 -1.70
N ALA A 26 10.22 -13.61 -0.48
CA ALA A 26 11.05 -14.73 -0.04
C ALA A 26 10.66 -16.09 -0.65
N ARG A 27 9.37 -16.28 -0.99
CA ARG A 27 8.87 -17.53 -1.59
C ARG A 27 8.93 -17.54 -3.13
N MET A 28 9.09 -16.37 -3.76
CA MET A 28 9.17 -16.25 -5.22
C MET A 28 10.46 -16.84 -5.78
N SER A 29 10.34 -17.54 -6.90
CA SER A 29 11.48 -18.10 -7.64
C SER A 29 12.09 -17.11 -8.64
N HIS A 30 11.32 -16.12 -9.07
CA HIS A 30 11.74 -15.15 -10.09
C HIS A 30 12.35 -13.88 -9.45
N ALA A 31 13.60 -13.58 -9.80
CA ALA A 31 14.33 -12.44 -9.25
C ALA A 31 13.65 -11.08 -9.51
N ALA A 32 12.98 -10.92 -10.66
CA ALA A 32 12.21 -9.71 -10.97
C ALA A 32 11.03 -9.53 -10.01
N ALA A 33 10.28 -10.61 -9.75
CA ALA A 33 9.15 -10.58 -8.81
C ALA A 33 9.62 -10.35 -7.37
N THR A 34 10.70 -11.01 -6.96
CA THR A 34 11.36 -10.74 -5.66
C THR A 34 11.79 -9.29 -5.53
N GLY A 35 12.35 -8.69 -6.59
CA GLY A 35 12.76 -7.28 -6.62
C GLY A 35 11.58 -6.33 -6.42
N ALA A 36 10.53 -6.50 -7.23
CA ALA A 36 9.33 -5.66 -7.16
C ALA A 36 8.67 -5.72 -5.77
N PHE A 37 8.52 -6.91 -5.19
CA PHE A 37 7.93 -7.05 -3.86
C PHE A 37 8.81 -6.46 -2.75
N ARG A 38 10.14 -6.46 -2.89
CA ARG A 38 11.03 -5.78 -1.94
C ARG A 38 10.91 -4.25 -2.01
N GLU A 39 10.70 -3.70 -3.19
CA GLU A 39 10.46 -2.26 -3.36
C GLU A 39 9.12 -1.86 -2.73
N LEU A 40 8.07 -2.67 -2.88
CA LEU A 40 6.79 -2.48 -2.18
C LEU A 40 6.96 -2.58 -0.65
N ALA A 41 7.70 -3.57 -0.14
CA ALA A 41 8.00 -3.64 1.29
C ALA A 41 8.77 -2.40 1.81
N ALA A 42 9.63 -1.82 0.98
CA ALA A 42 10.35 -0.59 1.31
C ALA A 42 9.44 0.65 1.26
N GLU A 43 8.36 0.64 0.48
CA GLU A 43 7.30 1.65 0.50
C GLU A 43 6.54 1.62 1.82
N GLU A 44 6.07 0.45 2.25
CA GLU A 44 5.38 0.30 3.53
C GLU A 44 6.25 0.69 4.72
N GLN A 45 7.56 0.43 4.64
CA GLN A 45 8.50 0.89 5.68
C GLN A 45 8.50 2.43 5.82
N ARG A 46 8.36 3.18 4.72
CA ARG A 46 8.25 4.64 4.79
C ARG A 46 6.90 5.09 5.33
N HIS A 47 5.81 4.42 4.94
CA HIS A 47 4.49 4.68 5.52
C HIS A 47 4.50 4.48 7.03
N ILE A 48 5.10 3.40 7.53
CA ILE A 48 5.32 3.12 8.96
C ILE A 48 6.05 4.29 9.65
N GLU A 49 7.15 4.76 9.07
CA GLU A 49 7.95 5.86 9.62
C GLU A 49 7.16 7.17 9.67
N PHE A 50 6.41 7.46 8.60
CA PHE A 50 5.53 8.61 8.53
C PHE A 50 4.45 8.56 9.62
N ILE A 51 3.71 7.45 9.75
CA ILE A 51 2.61 7.32 10.72
C ILE A 51 3.15 7.40 12.15
N LYS A 52 4.30 6.78 12.44
CA LYS A 52 4.96 6.92 13.75
C LYS A 52 5.28 8.36 14.09
N ALA A 53 5.76 9.15 13.13
CA ALA A 53 6.01 10.57 13.34
C ALA A 53 4.71 11.34 13.65
N GLN A 54 3.59 10.98 13.00
CA GLN A 54 2.28 11.59 13.29
C GLN A 54 1.79 11.26 14.70
N ILE A 55 1.93 10.00 15.14
CA ILE A 55 1.58 9.59 16.50
C ILE A 55 2.43 10.34 17.54
N ALA A 56 3.74 10.45 17.30
CA ALA A 56 4.63 11.20 18.20
C ALA A 56 4.30 12.70 18.27
N ALA A 57 3.88 13.31 17.15
CA ALA A 57 3.41 14.69 17.13
C ALA A 57 2.15 14.86 17.99
N LEU A 58 1.17 13.96 17.86
CA LEU A 58 -0.03 13.96 18.71
C LEU A 58 0.33 13.86 20.20
N ASP A 59 1.27 12.98 20.57
CA ASP A 59 1.68 12.75 21.96
C ASP A 59 2.38 13.95 22.59
N SER A 60 3.07 14.74 21.78
CA SER A 60 3.76 15.95 22.23
C SER A 60 2.88 17.20 22.17
N GLY A 61 1.61 17.07 21.75
CA GLY A 61 0.70 18.22 21.55
C GLY A 61 1.15 19.15 20.41
N GLN A 62 2.08 18.69 19.57
CA GLN A 62 2.54 19.42 18.40
C GLN A 62 1.61 19.09 17.22
N PRO A 63 1.23 20.09 16.40
CA PRO A 63 0.55 19.77 15.15
C PRO A 63 1.47 18.93 14.27
N ALA A 64 0.89 18.02 13.49
CA ALA A 64 1.57 17.37 12.38
C ALA A 64 2.33 18.42 11.55
N SER A 65 3.63 18.20 11.28
CA SER A 65 4.41 19.14 10.47
C SER A 65 3.89 19.15 9.04
N SER A 66 3.44 20.32 8.58
CA SER A 66 3.01 20.53 7.20
C SER A 66 4.17 20.33 6.21
N GLU A 67 5.42 20.55 6.63
CA GLU A 67 6.62 20.24 5.86
C GLU A 67 6.81 18.73 5.68
N ALA A 68 6.64 17.93 6.74
CA ALA A 68 6.73 16.48 6.67
C ALA A 68 5.64 15.91 5.74
N LEU A 69 4.40 16.40 5.85
CA LEU A 69 3.30 16.02 4.96
C LEU A 69 3.61 16.39 3.50
N ASN A 70 4.09 17.62 3.25
CA ASN A 70 4.42 18.08 1.89
C ASN A 70 5.60 17.31 1.27
N LYS A 71 6.60 16.94 2.08
CA LYS A 71 7.72 16.12 1.65
C LYS A 71 7.23 14.75 1.21
N GLU A 72 6.43 14.10 2.06
CA GLU A 72 5.90 12.77 1.79
C GLU A 72 5.00 12.76 0.54
N LEU A 73 4.15 13.78 0.36
CA LEU A 73 3.31 13.92 -0.83
C LEU A 73 4.10 14.00 -2.15
N LYS A 74 5.34 14.52 -2.11
CA LYS A 74 6.20 14.66 -3.30
C LYS A 74 7.10 13.45 -3.51
N GLU A 75 7.83 13.05 -2.47
CA GLU A 75 8.80 11.96 -2.54
C GLU A 75 8.11 10.60 -2.60
N GLY A 76 7.07 10.39 -1.77
CA GLY A 76 6.26 9.17 -1.77
C GLY A 76 5.60 8.93 -3.13
N ALA A 77 5.03 9.97 -3.76
CA ALA A 77 4.40 9.85 -5.08
C ALA A 77 5.38 9.46 -6.21
N PHE A 78 6.66 9.84 -6.12
CA PHE A 78 7.67 9.41 -7.08
C PHE A 78 8.07 7.96 -6.86
N PHE A 79 8.29 7.56 -5.61
CA PHE A 79 8.67 6.20 -5.29
C PHE A 79 7.54 5.22 -5.63
N SER A 80 6.30 5.55 -5.27
CA SER A 80 5.12 4.73 -5.52
C SER A 80 4.98 4.38 -7.01
N LYS A 81 5.15 5.37 -7.90
CA LYS A 81 5.14 5.14 -9.35
C LYS A 81 6.23 4.18 -9.83
N ARG A 82 7.41 4.21 -9.22
CA ARG A 82 8.50 3.29 -9.55
C ARG A 82 8.16 1.88 -9.10
N ALA A 83 7.74 1.71 -7.84
CA ALA A 83 7.34 0.43 -7.28
C ALA A 83 6.19 -0.20 -8.09
N GLU A 84 5.17 0.59 -8.44
CA GLU A 84 4.07 0.17 -9.32
C GLU A 84 4.58 -0.29 -10.69
N SER A 85 5.47 0.47 -11.33
CA SER A 85 6.01 0.12 -12.64
C SER A 85 6.80 -1.20 -12.61
N GLU A 86 7.57 -1.44 -11.55
CA GLU A 86 8.33 -2.68 -11.39
C GLU A 86 7.41 -3.88 -11.09
N ALA A 87 6.37 -3.68 -10.28
CA ALA A 87 5.39 -4.72 -9.97
C ALA A 87 4.49 -5.10 -11.15
N LEU A 88 4.31 -4.19 -12.11
CA LEU A 88 3.54 -4.42 -13.33
C LEU A 88 4.38 -4.94 -14.51
N ASP A 89 5.68 -5.20 -14.32
CA ASP A 89 6.51 -5.84 -15.33
C ASP A 89 5.95 -7.21 -15.73
N GLN A 90 6.03 -7.52 -17.02
CA GLN A 90 5.46 -8.76 -17.59
C GLN A 90 5.98 -10.01 -16.87
N THR A 91 7.27 -10.06 -16.55
CA THR A 91 7.90 -11.19 -15.86
C THR A 91 7.34 -11.37 -14.45
N VAL A 92 7.03 -10.26 -13.78
CA VAL A 92 6.43 -10.27 -12.44
C VAL A 92 4.99 -10.78 -12.51
N ILE A 93 4.21 -10.29 -13.48
CA ILE A 93 2.83 -10.73 -13.68
C ILE A 93 2.75 -12.24 -13.96
N GLU A 94 3.62 -12.76 -14.85
CA GLU A 94 3.68 -14.19 -15.16
C GLU A 94 4.00 -15.03 -13.92
N ALA A 95 4.95 -14.58 -13.09
CA ALA A 95 5.31 -15.26 -11.85
C ALA A 95 4.16 -15.28 -10.81
N MET A 96 3.23 -14.34 -10.91
CA MET A 96 2.09 -14.19 -10.00
C MET A 96 0.82 -14.94 -10.43
N VAL A 97 0.80 -15.58 -11.60
CA VAL A 97 -0.36 -16.38 -12.06
C VAL A 97 -0.80 -17.43 -11.02
N PRO A 98 0.10 -18.20 -10.36
CA PRO A 98 -0.31 -19.15 -9.32
C PRO A 98 -0.92 -18.50 -8.07
N ASP A 99 -0.71 -17.19 -7.90
CA ASP A 99 -1.04 -16.41 -6.71
C ASP A 99 -2.24 -15.47 -6.93
N LEU A 100 -3.07 -15.75 -7.93
CA LEU A 100 -4.28 -14.98 -8.21
C LEU A 100 -5.19 -14.75 -6.99
N PRO A 101 -5.51 -15.75 -6.14
CA PRO A 101 -6.30 -15.51 -4.94
C PRO A 101 -5.62 -14.54 -3.96
N VAL A 102 -4.29 -14.59 -3.87
CA VAL A 102 -3.50 -13.71 -3.01
C VAL A 102 -3.61 -12.26 -3.48
N LEU A 103 -3.44 -12.02 -4.79
CA LEU A 103 -3.64 -10.69 -5.39
C LEU A 103 -5.06 -10.19 -5.19
N ARG A 104 -6.06 -11.07 -5.32
CA ARG A 104 -7.47 -10.72 -5.13
C ARG A 104 -7.75 -10.29 -3.70
N THR A 105 -7.23 -11.03 -2.72
CA THR A 105 -7.38 -10.72 -1.31
C THR A 105 -6.69 -9.40 -0.98
N ALA A 106 -5.47 -9.18 -1.45
CA ALA A 106 -4.76 -7.92 -1.25
C ALA A 106 -5.57 -6.73 -1.79
N TYR A 107 -6.01 -6.77 -3.05
CA TYR A 107 -6.88 -5.74 -3.64
C TYR A 107 -8.11 -5.40 -2.78
N LEU A 108 -8.83 -6.41 -2.27
CA LEU A 108 -10.03 -6.17 -1.47
C LEU A 108 -9.71 -5.55 -0.10
N ILE A 109 -8.61 -5.98 0.51
CA ILE A 109 -8.12 -5.42 1.78
C ILE A 109 -7.77 -3.93 1.61
N GLU A 110 -7.01 -3.59 0.57
CA GLU A 110 -6.62 -2.19 0.32
C GLU A 110 -7.83 -1.31 0.02
N LYS A 111 -8.78 -1.84 -0.74
CA LYS A 111 -10.05 -1.15 -0.99
C LYS A 111 -10.80 -0.83 0.31
N ASP A 112 -10.90 -1.80 1.22
CA ASP A 112 -11.58 -1.60 2.50
C ASP A 112 -10.89 -0.54 3.35
N PHE A 113 -9.55 -0.44 3.33
CA PHE A 113 -8.80 0.59 4.05
C PHE A 113 -8.89 1.96 3.42
N ALA A 114 -8.80 2.05 2.10
CA ALA A 114 -9.02 3.30 1.39
C ALA A 114 -10.38 3.89 1.75
N GLU A 115 -11.45 3.08 1.68
CA GLU A 115 -12.80 3.51 2.08
C GLU A 115 -12.89 3.88 3.56
N TYR A 116 -12.21 3.13 4.44
CA TYR A 116 -12.18 3.42 5.87
C TYR A 116 -11.54 4.78 6.17
N TYR A 117 -10.40 5.10 5.55
CA TYR A 117 -9.71 6.37 5.74
C TYR A 117 -10.45 7.55 5.10
N GLU A 118 -11.08 7.36 3.93
CA GLU A 118 -11.95 8.37 3.31
C GLU A 118 -13.10 8.75 4.26
N LYS A 119 -13.85 7.75 4.75
CA LYS A 119 -14.95 7.95 5.71
C LYS A 119 -14.46 8.55 7.04
N SER A 120 -13.23 8.22 7.44
CA SER A 120 -12.59 8.77 8.63
C SER A 120 -12.23 10.25 8.45
N ALA A 121 -11.73 10.63 7.28
CA ALA A 121 -11.35 12.00 6.97
C ALA A 121 -12.55 12.97 6.99
N GLU A 122 -13.74 12.50 6.63
CA GLU A 122 -14.99 13.28 6.68
C GLU A 122 -15.38 13.71 8.10
N GLN A 123 -14.95 12.95 9.12
CA GLN A 123 -15.32 13.16 10.53
C GLN A 123 -14.26 13.93 11.33
N VAL A 124 -13.17 14.33 10.69
CA VAL A 124 -12.03 15.01 11.31
C VAL A 124 -11.78 16.33 10.58
N THR A 125 -11.21 17.32 11.28
CA THR A 125 -10.84 18.61 10.69
C THR A 125 -9.36 18.92 10.92
N GLY A 126 -8.85 19.95 10.25
CA GLY A 126 -7.45 20.39 10.38
C GLY A 126 -6.45 19.40 9.77
N GLU A 127 -5.23 19.36 10.32
CA GLU A 127 -4.14 18.51 9.81
C GLU A 127 -4.48 17.02 9.87
N GLY A 128 -5.22 16.59 10.90
CA GLY A 128 -5.62 15.20 11.05
C GLY A 128 -6.41 14.67 9.85
N ARG A 129 -7.27 15.52 9.27
CA ARG A 129 -8.00 15.23 8.04
C ARG A 129 -7.06 15.04 6.86
N LYS A 130 -6.08 15.91 6.69
CA LYS A 130 -5.12 15.84 5.57
C LYS A 130 -4.29 14.56 5.61
N VAL A 131 -3.88 14.13 6.80
CA VAL A 131 -3.19 12.86 6.99
C VAL A 131 -4.10 11.69 6.58
N LEU A 132 -5.36 11.68 7.01
CA LEU A 132 -6.31 10.61 6.63
C LEU A 132 -6.60 10.60 5.12
N GLU A 133 -6.74 11.77 4.48
CA GLU A 133 -6.86 11.88 3.02
C GLU A 133 -5.62 11.35 2.30
N MET A 134 -4.43 11.53 2.89
CA MET A 134 -3.20 10.98 2.33
C MET A 134 -3.11 9.46 2.50
N LEU A 135 -3.44 8.92 3.67
CA LEU A 135 -3.53 7.47 3.89
C LEU A 135 -4.51 6.84 2.92
N ALA A 136 -5.71 7.39 2.79
CA ALA A 136 -6.69 6.95 1.79
C ALA A 136 -6.10 6.91 0.37
N LYS A 137 -5.33 7.93 -0.01
CA LYS A 137 -4.69 8.00 -1.33
C LYS A 137 -3.64 6.90 -1.53
N TRP A 138 -2.86 6.56 -0.52
CA TRP A 138 -1.92 5.44 -0.58
C TRP A 138 -2.65 4.13 -0.81
N GLU A 139 -3.67 3.85 -0.02
CA GLU A 139 -4.44 2.60 -0.15
C GLU A 139 -5.19 2.52 -1.48
N ARG A 140 -5.65 3.64 -2.05
CA ARG A 140 -6.18 3.67 -3.42
C ARG A 140 -5.12 3.33 -4.47
N GLY A 141 -3.88 3.76 -4.26
CA GLY A 141 -2.74 3.36 -5.10
C GLY A 141 -2.51 1.86 -5.03
N HIS A 142 -2.41 1.31 -3.81
CA HIS A 142 -2.25 -0.12 -3.60
C HIS A 142 -3.42 -0.94 -4.16
N GLU A 143 -4.66 -0.50 -3.95
CA GLU A 143 -5.86 -1.10 -4.53
C GLU A 143 -5.74 -1.21 -6.06
N LEU A 144 -5.39 -0.11 -6.72
CA LEU A 144 -5.25 -0.07 -8.17
C LEU A 144 -4.11 -0.98 -8.64
N LEU A 145 -2.98 -0.97 -7.94
CA LEU A 145 -1.84 -1.82 -8.23
C LEU A 145 -2.23 -3.31 -8.18
N PHE A 146 -2.75 -3.77 -7.05
CA PHE A 146 -3.11 -5.18 -6.88
C PHE A 146 -4.23 -5.61 -7.81
N LYS A 147 -5.20 -4.73 -8.07
CA LYS A 147 -6.25 -5.00 -9.05
C LYS A 147 -5.65 -5.18 -10.45
N ASN A 148 -4.74 -4.30 -10.86
CA ASN A 148 -4.09 -4.39 -12.17
C ASN A 148 -3.22 -5.64 -12.29
N MET A 149 -2.46 -5.97 -11.24
CA MET A 149 -1.68 -7.22 -11.20
C MET A 149 -2.60 -8.44 -11.33
N HIS A 150 -3.70 -8.47 -10.55
CA HIS A 150 -4.68 -9.55 -10.59
C HIS A 150 -5.28 -9.69 -11.99
N ASP A 151 -5.79 -8.61 -12.56
CA ASP A 151 -6.51 -8.65 -13.84
C ASP A 151 -5.59 -9.10 -14.98
N LYS A 152 -4.34 -8.61 -15.01
CA LYS A 152 -3.33 -9.04 -15.99
C LYS A 152 -2.93 -10.51 -15.79
N ALA A 153 -2.67 -10.93 -14.55
CA ALA A 153 -2.33 -12.33 -14.27
C ALA A 153 -3.51 -13.26 -14.60
N TYR A 154 -4.75 -12.81 -14.39
CA TYR A 154 -5.96 -13.57 -14.70
C TYR A 154 -6.17 -13.69 -16.21
N GLU A 155 -5.89 -12.64 -16.97
CA GLU A 155 -5.89 -12.68 -18.43
C GLU A 155 -4.88 -13.70 -18.96
N LEU A 156 -3.65 -13.71 -18.43
CA LEU A 156 -2.64 -14.70 -18.78
C LEU A 156 -3.10 -16.12 -18.42
N TYR A 157 -3.65 -16.31 -17.23
CA TYR A 157 -4.21 -17.59 -16.80
C TYR A 157 -5.24 -18.11 -17.80
N ASN A 158 -6.20 -17.29 -18.21
CA ASN A 158 -7.26 -17.69 -19.15
C ASN A 158 -6.75 -18.08 -20.55
N GLN A 159 -5.56 -17.62 -20.93
CA GLN A 159 -4.92 -17.99 -22.20
C GLN A 159 -4.13 -19.31 -22.10
N MET A 160 -3.91 -19.83 -20.88
CA MET A 160 -3.23 -21.10 -20.68
C MET A 160 -4.15 -22.29 -21.05
N PRO A 161 -3.59 -23.44 -21.48
CA PRO A 161 -4.37 -24.61 -21.92
C PRO A 161 -5.34 -25.20 -20.89
N TRP A 162 -5.22 -24.80 -19.62
CA TRP A 162 -6.02 -25.26 -18.48
C TRP A 162 -6.78 -24.13 -17.78
N GLY A 163 -6.64 -22.89 -18.25
CA GLY A 163 -7.25 -21.71 -17.62
C GLY A 163 -8.60 -21.30 -18.20
N GLY A 164 -9.15 -22.04 -19.16
CA GLY A 164 -10.46 -21.84 -19.78
C GLY A 164 -11.00 -23.11 -20.41
#